data_AF-A0A932URW3-F1
#
_entry.id   AF-A0A932URW3-F1
#
_cell.length_a   1.000
_cell.length_b   1.000
_cell.length_c   1.000
_cell.angle_alpha   90.00
_cell.angle_beta   90.00
_cell.angle_gamma   90.00
#
_symmetry.space_group_name_H-M   'P 1'
#
loop_
_entity.id
_entity.type
_entity.pdbx_description
1 polymer ?
#
loop_
_entity_poly.entity_id
_entity_poly.type
_entity_poly.pdbx_seq_one_letter_code
_entity_poly.pdbx_strand_id
1 'polypeptide(L)'
;MTDPTAARRSRPSIAESMQSTEGLLRHAGRDLLVTFYAVLRSLKLYPLENDAVQHALTELTQSARNLLDAEHELELRLSGEFVFVNSTRLRLDLDNYASFSHVLGTLRHSGVGIVRVDEAVERRDWQVFVSLLLSFAAREANPNNLGELREALLQGSVTHIGVEPPIESDEEIEDEERAKEVAKRTYEQSVAVTKEVVNSIRMGRSASVKKVKRAVQTIVDQVLSNETSLMGLTTIRDYDEYTFTHSVNVCIFSVAIGRRLGLSKLQLYDLGLAALFHDVGKSRVPLEVLNKTGSLSEEEWRVMQAHPWLGVLTLFGLRGYGEIPYRGIIVAFEHHMKTDLTGYPKTIRPRKLSVFSKIVAVADGFDAATTRRTYQTTPIQPDQVLREMWTNPRRGLDPVLVKAMINLLGVYPVGTCVILDTYEIGIVHAANPDLAHLARPAVRIVCTAEGSVLRPGHLADLTETAGDGNYKRTIIKVTDPARYGINPSDYFV
;
A
#
# COMPACT_ATOMS: atom_id res chain seq x y z
N MET A 1 -60.16 34.73 -17.64
CA MET A 1 -59.05 34.01 -18.30
C MET A 1 -57.84 34.91 -18.31
N THR A 2 -56.88 34.68 -17.41
CA THR A 2 -55.43 34.95 -17.56
C THR A 2 -54.75 34.46 -16.27
N ASP A 3 -53.97 33.39 -16.41
CA ASP A 3 -53.24 32.66 -15.36
C ASP A 3 -51.91 33.37 -15.02
N PRO A 4 -51.57 33.63 -13.75
CA PRO A 4 -50.32 34.26 -13.37
C PRO A 4 -49.29 33.19 -12.95
N THR A 5 -48.72 32.47 -13.91
CA THR A 5 -47.59 31.55 -13.69
C THR A 5 -46.46 31.80 -14.69
N ALA A 6 -45.90 33.01 -14.65
CA ALA A 6 -44.67 33.35 -15.38
C ALA A 6 -43.43 33.25 -14.46
N ALA A 7 -42.80 32.08 -14.50
CA ALA A 7 -41.37 31.81 -14.41
C ALA A 7 -40.49 32.74 -13.52
N ARG A 8 -40.35 32.40 -12.24
CA ARG A 8 -39.09 32.62 -11.50
C ARG A 8 -38.12 31.50 -11.87
N ARG A 9 -37.29 31.69 -12.90
CA ARG A 9 -36.08 30.88 -13.09
C ARG A 9 -35.10 31.26 -11.99
N SER A 10 -34.93 30.37 -11.00
CA SER A 10 -33.90 30.49 -9.97
C SER A 10 -32.53 30.51 -10.64
N ARG A 11 -31.76 31.58 -10.43
CA ARG A 11 -30.32 31.57 -10.75
C ARG A 11 -29.65 30.54 -9.83
N PRO A 12 -28.84 29.61 -10.35
CA PRO A 12 -28.14 28.63 -9.52
C PRO A 12 -27.25 29.35 -8.51
N SER A 13 -27.15 28.82 -7.28
CA SER A 13 -26.30 29.41 -6.25
C SER A 13 -24.83 29.31 -6.66
N ILE A 14 -23.97 30.21 -6.18
CA ILE A 14 -22.52 30.19 -6.49
C ILE A 14 -21.91 28.82 -6.17
N ALA A 15 -22.33 28.19 -5.07
CA ALA A 15 -21.89 26.84 -4.68
C ALA A 15 -22.39 25.73 -5.62
N GLU A 16 -23.60 25.86 -6.19
CA GLU A 16 -24.11 24.92 -7.19
C GLU A 16 -23.39 25.08 -8.53
N SER A 17 -23.04 26.33 -8.91
CA SER A 17 -22.23 26.58 -10.10
C SER A 17 -20.82 26.00 -9.95
N MET A 18 -20.17 26.19 -8.78
CA MET A 18 -18.84 25.66 -8.50
C MET A 18 -18.83 24.11 -8.47
N GLN A 19 -19.86 23.47 -7.88
CA GLN A 19 -20.01 22.02 -7.93
C GLN A 19 -20.24 21.49 -9.36
N SER A 20 -20.95 22.24 -10.20
CA SER A 20 -21.19 21.87 -11.59
C SER A 20 -19.91 21.97 -12.44
N THR A 21 -19.11 23.03 -12.24
CA THR A 21 -17.84 23.24 -12.94
C THR A 21 -16.80 22.20 -12.53
N GLU A 22 -16.66 21.91 -11.23
CA GLU A 22 -15.73 20.88 -10.75
C GLU A 22 -16.12 19.47 -11.23
N GLY A 23 -17.43 19.18 -11.34
CA GLY A 23 -17.93 17.94 -11.92
C GLY A 23 -17.60 17.79 -13.41
N LEU A 24 -17.72 18.89 -14.18
CA LEU A 24 -17.38 18.93 -15.60
C LEU A 24 -15.87 18.77 -15.83
N LEU A 25 -15.03 19.43 -15.02
CA LEU A 25 -13.57 19.30 -15.07
C LEU A 25 -13.10 17.88 -14.76
N ARG A 26 -13.73 17.22 -13.77
CA ARG A 26 -13.43 15.81 -13.48
C ARG A 26 -13.78 14.89 -14.64
N HIS A 27 -14.85 15.15 -15.36
CA HIS A 27 -15.23 14.36 -16.53
C HIS A 27 -14.27 14.62 -17.70
N ALA A 28 -14.06 15.88 -18.06
CA ALA A 28 -13.17 16.28 -19.15
C ALA A 28 -11.72 15.85 -18.91
N GLY A 29 -11.22 15.96 -17.68
CA GLY A 29 -9.88 15.48 -17.30
C GLY A 29 -9.74 13.96 -17.38
N ARG A 30 -10.82 13.19 -17.14
CA ARG A 30 -10.82 11.74 -17.36
C ARG A 30 -10.78 11.40 -18.83
N ASP A 31 -11.57 12.09 -19.65
CA ASP A 31 -11.61 11.88 -21.10
C ASP A 31 -10.25 12.19 -21.73
N LEU A 32 -9.55 13.23 -21.23
CA LEU A 32 -8.18 13.54 -21.63
C LEU A 32 -7.23 12.36 -21.39
N LEU A 33 -7.27 11.74 -20.20
CA LEU A 33 -6.39 10.61 -19.90
C LEU A 33 -6.73 9.36 -20.70
N VAL A 34 -8.01 9.11 -20.97
CA VAL A 34 -8.45 7.98 -21.81
C VAL A 34 -7.97 8.16 -23.25
N THR A 35 -8.14 9.35 -23.81
CA THR A 35 -7.67 9.68 -25.17
C THR A 35 -6.14 9.68 -25.25
N PHE A 36 -5.44 10.16 -24.22
CA PHE A 36 -3.98 10.06 -24.11
C PHE A 36 -3.52 8.60 -24.17
N TYR A 37 -4.12 7.74 -23.34
CA TYR A 37 -3.83 6.31 -23.34
C TYR A 37 -4.12 5.66 -24.70
N ALA A 38 -5.20 6.05 -25.37
CA ALA A 38 -5.53 5.54 -26.71
C ALA A 38 -4.45 5.89 -27.73
N VAL A 39 -3.85 7.09 -27.68
CA VAL A 39 -2.73 7.48 -28.53
C VAL A 39 -1.49 6.63 -28.24
N LEU A 40 -1.10 6.50 -26.96
CA LEU A 40 0.04 5.67 -26.54
C LEU A 40 -0.09 4.23 -27.04
N ARG A 41 -1.28 3.64 -26.90
CA ARG A 41 -1.55 2.27 -27.34
C ARG A 41 -1.53 2.15 -28.85
N SER A 42 -2.10 3.12 -29.57
CA SER A 42 -2.19 3.08 -31.04
C SER A 42 -0.81 3.22 -31.68
N LEU A 43 0.02 4.16 -31.21
CA LEU A 43 1.40 4.35 -31.69
C LEU A 43 2.31 3.16 -31.37
N LYS A 44 2.01 2.39 -30.32
CA LYS A 44 2.73 1.15 -30.02
C LYS A 44 2.39 0.00 -30.99
N LEU A 45 1.20 0.01 -31.57
CA LEU A 45 0.68 -1.08 -32.40
C LEU A 45 0.79 -0.80 -33.90
N TYR A 46 0.74 0.47 -34.31
CA TYR A 46 0.64 0.89 -35.69
C TYR A 46 1.63 2.02 -36.00
N PRO A 47 2.10 2.13 -37.26
CA PRO A 47 2.92 3.26 -37.69
C PRO A 47 2.11 4.55 -37.66
N LEU A 48 2.82 5.67 -37.64
CA LEU A 48 2.24 7.00 -37.46
C LEU A 48 1.18 7.34 -38.51
N GLU A 49 1.35 6.88 -39.75
CA GLU A 49 0.48 7.16 -40.88
C GLU A 49 -0.87 6.42 -40.82
N ASN A 50 -1.04 5.50 -39.86
CA ASN A 50 -2.25 4.71 -39.73
C ASN A 50 -3.46 5.56 -39.29
N ASP A 51 -4.60 5.36 -39.94
CA ASP A 51 -5.85 6.08 -39.65
C ASP A 51 -6.27 6.01 -38.18
N ALA A 52 -6.04 4.87 -37.50
CA ALA A 52 -6.37 4.72 -36.08
C ALA A 52 -5.50 5.61 -35.19
N VAL A 53 -4.22 5.77 -35.51
CA VAL A 53 -3.31 6.68 -34.80
C VAL A 53 -3.70 8.14 -35.04
N GLN A 54 -3.99 8.49 -36.29
CA GLN A 54 -4.42 9.83 -36.67
C GLN A 54 -5.75 10.22 -36.01
N HIS A 55 -6.69 9.28 -35.91
CA HIS A 55 -7.95 9.46 -35.20
C HIS A 55 -7.71 9.66 -33.70
N ALA A 56 -6.92 8.81 -33.04
CA ALA A 56 -6.63 8.93 -31.62
C ALA A 56 -5.95 10.27 -31.27
N LEU A 57 -5.03 10.74 -32.11
CA LEU A 57 -4.38 12.05 -31.95
C LEU A 57 -5.38 13.21 -32.07
N THR A 58 -6.37 13.07 -32.95
CA THR A 58 -7.42 14.07 -33.13
C THR A 58 -8.32 14.16 -31.90
N GLU A 59 -8.73 13.01 -31.35
CA GLU A 59 -9.51 12.93 -30.10
C GLU A 59 -8.77 13.53 -28.91
N LEU A 60 -7.48 13.21 -28.74
CA LEU A 60 -6.65 13.79 -27.68
C LEU A 60 -6.55 15.32 -27.82
N THR A 61 -6.30 15.80 -29.04
CA THR A 61 -6.20 17.24 -29.31
C THR A 61 -7.52 17.95 -29.00
N GLN A 62 -8.66 17.35 -29.37
CA GLN A 62 -9.97 17.91 -29.06
C GLN A 62 -10.28 17.89 -27.56
N SER A 63 -9.93 16.80 -26.87
CA SER A 63 -10.11 16.71 -25.41
C SER A 63 -9.26 17.74 -24.66
N ALA A 64 -8.03 17.99 -25.12
CA ALA A 64 -7.16 19.03 -24.57
C ALA A 64 -7.75 20.43 -24.80
N ARG A 65 -8.24 20.71 -26.02
CA ARG A 65 -8.90 21.99 -26.35
C ARG A 65 -10.15 22.24 -25.52
N ASN A 66 -10.97 21.23 -25.29
CA ASN A 66 -12.16 21.38 -24.46
C ASN A 66 -11.82 21.80 -23.02
N LEU A 67 -10.67 21.37 -22.49
CA LEU A 67 -10.18 21.78 -21.16
C LEU A 67 -9.58 23.19 -21.19
N LEU A 68 -8.80 23.51 -22.24
CA LEU A 68 -8.24 24.83 -22.45
C LEU A 68 -9.33 25.90 -22.63
N ASP A 69 -10.38 25.62 -23.41
CA ASP A 69 -11.52 26.52 -23.60
C ASP A 69 -12.30 26.78 -22.30
N ALA A 70 -12.21 25.86 -21.32
CA ALA A 70 -12.93 25.96 -20.05
C ALA A 70 -12.15 26.73 -18.98
N GLU A 71 -10.83 26.55 -18.87
CA GLU A 71 -10.00 27.07 -17.77
C GLU A 71 -8.82 27.94 -18.23
N HIS A 72 -8.63 28.16 -19.54
CA HIS A 72 -7.51 28.89 -20.16
C HIS A 72 -6.11 28.33 -19.88
N GLU A 73 -6.02 27.24 -19.13
CA GLU A 73 -4.79 26.53 -18.82
C GLU A 73 -5.07 25.03 -18.74
N LEU A 74 -4.14 24.22 -19.24
CA LEU A 74 -4.16 22.77 -19.09
C LEU A 74 -2.85 22.32 -18.47
N GLU A 75 -2.90 22.03 -17.19
CA GLU A 75 -1.83 21.42 -16.42
C GLU A 75 -2.24 19.99 -16.02
N LEU A 76 -1.46 19.00 -16.42
CA LEU A 76 -1.58 17.63 -15.92
C LEU A 76 -0.45 17.37 -14.92
N ARG A 77 -0.80 17.28 -13.64
CA ARG A 77 0.15 17.07 -12.54
C ARG A 77 0.01 15.67 -11.93
N LEU A 78 1.15 15.02 -11.71
CA LEU A 78 1.25 13.72 -11.05
C LEU A 78 1.74 13.91 -9.62
N SER A 79 1.00 13.41 -8.64
CA SER A 79 1.33 13.57 -7.22
C SER A 79 1.02 12.28 -6.47
N GLY A 80 2.07 11.56 -6.05
CA GLY A 80 1.93 10.17 -5.62
C GLY A 80 1.09 9.38 -6.63
N GLU A 81 0.16 8.54 -6.16
CA GLU A 81 -0.76 7.77 -7.02
C GLU A 81 -1.94 8.59 -7.57
N PHE A 82 -1.94 9.91 -7.40
CA PHE A 82 -3.02 10.79 -7.80
C PHE A 82 -2.67 11.61 -9.04
N VAL A 83 -3.70 11.93 -9.81
CA VAL A 83 -3.60 12.76 -11.01
C VAL A 83 -4.46 13.99 -10.81
N PHE A 84 -3.88 15.14 -11.13
CA PHE A 84 -4.55 16.42 -11.10
C PHE A 84 -4.59 16.97 -12.51
N VAL A 85 -5.75 17.50 -12.89
CA VAL A 85 -5.89 18.35 -14.07
C VAL A 85 -6.21 19.74 -13.53
N ASN A 86 -5.31 20.69 -13.76
CA ASN A 86 -5.25 21.97 -13.08
C ASN A 86 -5.31 21.75 -11.55
N SER A 87 -6.18 22.48 -10.85
CA SER A 87 -6.40 22.29 -9.40
C SER A 87 -7.35 21.14 -9.05
N THR A 88 -7.85 20.39 -10.05
CA THR A 88 -8.88 19.36 -9.83
C THR A 88 -8.28 17.96 -9.76
N ARG A 89 -8.43 17.30 -8.61
CA ARG A 89 -8.04 15.90 -8.44
C ARG A 89 -8.98 14.96 -9.17
N LEU A 90 -8.42 14.09 -10.01
CA LEU A 90 -9.16 13.04 -10.67
C LEU A 90 -9.29 11.82 -9.75
N ARG A 91 -10.53 11.35 -9.54
CA ARG A 91 -10.80 10.08 -8.84
C ARG A 91 -10.63 8.91 -9.81
N LEU A 92 -9.79 7.95 -9.42
CA LEU A 92 -9.58 6.68 -10.11
C LEU A 92 -10.76 5.74 -9.81
N ASP A 93 -11.48 5.35 -10.87
CA ASP A 93 -12.50 4.31 -10.81
C ASP A 93 -11.94 3.01 -11.44
N LEU A 94 -12.48 1.85 -11.06
CA LEU A 94 -11.96 0.53 -11.48
C LEU A 94 -11.89 0.36 -13.01
N ASP A 95 -12.82 0.97 -13.74
CA ASP A 95 -12.92 0.85 -15.20
C ASP A 95 -11.78 1.57 -15.94
N ASN A 96 -11.21 2.62 -15.33
CA ASN A 96 -10.23 3.49 -15.96
C ASN A 96 -8.81 3.31 -15.37
N TYR A 97 -8.68 2.52 -14.30
CA TYR A 97 -7.43 2.30 -13.59
C TYR A 97 -6.28 1.87 -14.51
N ALA A 98 -6.50 0.89 -15.39
CA ALA A 98 -5.45 0.38 -16.27
C ALA A 98 -4.91 1.44 -17.25
N SER A 99 -5.80 2.26 -17.81
CA SER A 99 -5.45 3.36 -18.72
C SER A 99 -4.64 4.43 -18.00
N PHE A 100 -5.04 4.77 -16.77
CA PHE A 100 -4.45 5.84 -15.98
C PHE A 100 -3.08 5.42 -15.44
N SER A 101 -2.98 4.22 -14.85
CA SER A 101 -1.70 3.67 -14.39
C SER A 101 -0.67 3.56 -15.52
N HIS A 102 -1.10 3.33 -16.77
CA HIS A 102 -0.17 3.27 -17.90
C HIS A 102 0.37 4.66 -18.26
N VAL A 103 -0.50 5.66 -18.42
CA VAL A 103 -0.09 7.05 -18.69
C VAL A 103 0.83 7.55 -17.59
N LEU A 104 0.47 7.30 -16.33
CA LEU A 104 1.28 7.64 -15.16
C LEU A 104 2.66 6.97 -15.17
N GLY A 105 2.71 5.66 -15.46
CA GLY A 105 3.95 4.92 -15.55
C GLY A 105 4.87 5.50 -16.63
N THR A 106 4.31 5.81 -17.82
CA THR A 106 5.07 6.39 -18.94
C THR A 106 5.65 7.76 -18.61
N LEU A 107 4.87 8.64 -17.98
CA LEU A 107 5.32 9.98 -17.59
C LEU A 107 6.39 9.92 -16.49
N ARG A 108 6.15 9.13 -15.43
CA ARG A 108 7.12 8.93 -14.34
C ARG A 108 8.44 8.34 -14.84
N HIS A 109 8.39 7.35 -15.73
CA HIS A 109 9.60 6.76 -16.32
C HIS A 109 10.43 7.77 -17.13
N SER A 110 9.73 8.75 -17.72
CA SER A 110 10.35 9.86 -18.46
C SER A 110 10.81 11.00 -17.54
N GLY A 111 10.66 10.87 -16.22
CA GLY A 111 10.99 11.91 -15.24
C GLY A 111 10.02 13.09 -15.22
N VAL A 112 8.85 12.96 -15.87
CA VAL A 112 7.85 14.02 -16.00
C VAL A 112 6.87 13.96 -14.83
N GLY A 113 6.81 15.02 -14.03
CA GLY A 113 5.82 15.17 -12.97
C GLY A 113 4.69 16.13 -13.34
N ILE A 114 4.93 17.09 -14.22
CA ILE A 114 3.93 18.03 -14.70
C ILE A 114 4.04 18.15 -16.23
N VAL A 115 2.90 18.13 -16.90
CA VAL A 115 2.76 18.48 -18.33
C VAL A 115 1.88 19.72 -18.43
N ARG A 116 2.42 20.80 -18.98
CA ARG A 116 1.69 22.03 -19.26
C ARG A 116 1.42 22.13 -20.75
N VAL A 117 0.19 22.48 -21.10
CA VAL A 117 -0.25 22.61 -22.49
C VAL A 117 -0.82 24.01 -22.69
N ASP A 118 -0.36 24.67 -23.74
CA ASP A 118 -0.78 26.01 -24.14
C ASP A 118 -2.01 25.97 -25.07
N GLU A 119 -2.79 27.06 -25.13
CA GLU A 119 -3.95 27.23 -26.03
C GLU A 119 -3.59 27.02 -27.50
N ALA A 120 -2.36 27.31 -27.90
CA ALA A 120 -1.87 27.13 -29.26
C ALA A 120 -1.51 25.67 -29.64
N VAL A 121 -1.78 24.69 -28.76
CA VAL A 121 -1.41 23.29 -29.02
C VAL A 121 -2.06 22.73 -30.29
N GLU A 122 -1.22 22.12 -31.11
CA GLU A 122 -1.63 21.45 -32.33
C GLU A 122 -1.49 19.94 -32.23
N ARG A 123 -2.18 19.24 -33.14
CA ARG A 123 -2.08 17.77 -33.26
C ARG A 123 -0.63 17.29 -33.44
N ARG A 124 0.20 18.10 -34.13
CA ARG A 124 1.62 17.81 -34.34
C ARG A 124 2.40 17.81 -33.03
N ASP A 125 2.08 18.70 -32.10
CA ASP A 125 2.73 18.78 -30.79
C ASP A 125 2.49 17.49 -30.01
N TRP A 126 1.23 17.04 -29.94
CA TRP A 126 0.85 15.77 -29.32
C TRP A 126 1.52 14.57 -29.97
N GLN A 127 1.60 14.57 -31.30
CA GLN A 127 2.26 13.50 -32.04
C GLN A 127 3.72 13.36 -31.62
N VAL A 128 4.47 14.46 -31.66
CA VAL A 128 5.91 14.45 -31.33
C VAL A 128 6.09 14.12 -29.84
N PHE A 129 5.31 14.74 -28.96
CA PHE A 129 5.37 14.51 -27.52
C PHE A 129 5.13 13.05 -27.13
N VAL A 130 4.03 12.44 -27.60
CA VAL A 130 3.70 11.06 -27.24
C VAL A 130 4.67 10.05 -27.87
N SER A 131 5.17 10.34 -29.07
CA SER A 131 6.21 9.51 -29.72
C SER A 131 7.52 9.54 -28.93
N LEU A 132 7.93 10.72 -28.46
CA LEU A 132 9.11 10.87 -27.61
C LEU A 132 8.90 10.16 -26.27
N LEU A 133 7.77 10.37 -25.60
CA LEU A 133 7.44 9.67 -24.35
C LEU A 133 7.52 8.15 -24.50
N LEU A 134 6.98 7.56 -25.57
CA LEU A 134 7.10 6.12 -25.83
C LEU A 134 8.55 5.70 -26.04
N SER A 135 9.34 6.51 -26.75
CA SER A 135 10.75 6.22 -26.99
C SER A 135 11.57 6.25 -25.69
N PHE A 136 11.28 7.19 -24.77
CA PHE A 136 11.93 7.28 -23.46
C PHE A 136 11.43 6.20 -22.50
N ALA A 137 10.14 5.87 -22.53
CA ALA A 137 9.57 4.77 -21.76
C ALA A 137 10.09 3.38 -22.18
N ALA A 138 10.65 3.26 -23.38
CA ALA A 138 11.32 2.04 -23.85
C ALA A 138 12.82 1.97 -23.46
N ARG A 139 13.41 3.06 -22.96
CA ARG A 139 14.80 3.12 -22.49
C ARG A 139 14.90 2.69 -21.03
N GLU A 140 16.10 2.35 -20.58
CA GLU A 140 16.37 2.20 -19.14
C GLU A 140 16.14 3.54 -18.41
N ALA A 141 15.67 3.47 -17.16
CA ALA A 141 15.39 4.67 -16.37
C ALA A 141 16.70 5.43 -16.11
N ASN A 142 16.73 6.72 -16.46
CA ASN A 142 17.89 7.59 -16.33
C ASN A 142 17.47 8.90 -15.63
N PRO A 143 18.21 9.37 -14.60
CA PRO A 143 17.95 10.64 -13.91
C PRO A 143 17.85 11.85 -14.85
N ASN A 144 18.51 11.81 -16.02
CA ASN A 144 18.50 12.88 -17.00
C ASN A 144 17.39 12.78 -18.06
N ASN A 145 16.50 11.78 -17.98
CA ASN A 145 15.45 11.56 -18.99
C ASN A 145 14.59 12.81 -19.23
N LEU A 146 14.27 13.57 -18.17
CA LEU A 146 13.50 14.81 -18.32
C LEU A 146 14.28 15.88 -19.09
N GLY A 147 15.58 16.03 -18.82
CA GLY A 147 16.44 16.98 -19.52
C GLY A 147 16.55 16.63 -21.00
N GLU A 148 16.81 15.37 -21.31
CA GLU A 148 16.88 14.87 -22.69
C GLU A 148 15.53 14.97 -23.42
N LEU A 149 14.41 14.71 -22.73
CA LEU A 149 13.07 14.87 -23.29
C LEU A 149 12.78 16.34 -23.62
N ARG A 150 13.14 17.28 -22.73
CA ARG A 150 13.00 18.73 -22.98
C ARG A 150 13.80 19.16 -24.20
N GLU A 151 15.06 18.73 -24.31
CA GLU A 151 15.89 19.01 -25.48
C GLU A 151 15.30 18.42 -26.76
N ALA A 152 14.81 17.18 -26.71
CA ALA A 152 14.19 16.52 -27.86
C ALA A 152 12.89 17.20 -28.29
N LEU A 153 12.08 17.72 -27.35
CA LEU A 153 10.89 18.52 -27.67
C LEU A 153 11.24 19.82 -28.39
N LEU A 154 12.27 20.52 -27.90
CA LEU A 154 12.78 21.74 -28.55
C LEU A 154 13.32 21.46 -29.96
N GLN A 155 14.09 20.38 -30.14
CA GLN A 155 14.57 19.94 -31.46
C GLN A 155 13.41 19.55 -32.39
N GLY A 156 12.35 18.97 -31.83
CA GLY A 156 11.10 18.65 -32.52
C GLY A 156 10.23 19.86 -32.87
N SER A 157 10.65 21.08 -32.49
CA SER A 157 9.88 22.33 -32.60
C SER A 157 8.54 22.30 -31.84
N VAL A 158 8.48 21.56 -30.73
CA VAL A 158 7.32 21.54 -29.83
C VAL A 158 7.53 22.60 -28.76
N THR A 159 6.76 23.68 -28.83
CA THR A 159 6.83 24.81 -27.88
C THR A 159 5.57 24.94 -27.01
N HIS A 160 4.46 24.31 -27.40
CA HIS A 160 3.17 24.41 -26.72
C HIS A 160 2.93 23.31 -25.67
N ILE A 161 3.86 22.36 -25.53
CA ILE A 161 3.81 21.33 -24.49
C ILE A 161 5.10 21.43 -23.67
N GLY A 162 4.97 21.93 -22.45
CA GLY A 162 6.04 21.97 -21.46
C GLY A 162 6.01 20.74 -20.55
N VAL A 163 7.19 20.26 -20.16
CA VAL A 163 7.33 19.22 -19.14
C VAL A 163 8.18 19.72 -17.99
N GLU A 164 7.78 19.41 -16.77
CA GLU A 164 8.47 19.81 -15.54
C GLU A 164 8.71 18.61 -14.62
N PRO A 165 9.77 18.66 -13.78
CA PRO A 165 10.00 17.61 -12.81
C PRO A 165 8.84 17.55 -11.82
N PRO A 166 8.63 16.41 -11.14
CA PRO A 166 7.73 16.37 -10.01
C PRO A 166 8.15 17.44 -9.00
N ILE A 167 7.20 18.31 -8.64
CA ILE A 167 7.39 19.32 -7.60
C ILE A 167 6.97 18.65 -6.30
N GLU A 168 7.93 18.31 -5.42
CA GLU A 168 7.63 18.09 -4.00
C GLU A 168 7.21 19.44 -3.41
N SER A 169 5.92 19.79 -3.56
CA SER A 169 5.39 21.06 -3.05
C SER A 169 5.18 20.98 -1.53
N ASP A 170 5.17 22.13 -0.84
CA ASP A 170 4.80 22.18 0.59
C ASP A 170 3.42 21.51 0.84
N GLU A 171 2.50 21.63 -0.12
CA GLU A 171 1.20 20.94 -0.08
C GLU A 171 1.31 19.40 -0.15
N GLU A 172 2.32 18.85 -0.83
CA GLU A 172 2.55 17.39 -0.92
C GLU A 172 3.18 16.84 0.35
N ILE A 173 4.11 17.59 0.94
CA ILE A 173 4.66 17.27 2.26
C ILE A 173 3.53 17.30 3.29
N GLU A 174 2.69 18.33 3.28
CA GLU A 174 1.53 18.45 4.15
C GLU A 174 0.51 17.30 3.93
N ASP A 175 0.22 16.92 2.68
CA ASP A 175 -0.70 15.82 2.37
C ASP A 175 -0.15 14.45 2.79
N GLU A 176 1.14 14.19 2.60
CA GLU A 176 1.80 12.96 3.05
C GLU A 176 1.87 12.90 4.58
N GLU A 177 2.24 14.00 5.24
CA GLU A 177 2.20 14.14 6.70
C GLU A 177 0.80 13.92 7.24
N ARG A 178 -0.23 14.52 6.63
CA ARG A 178 -1.62 14.33 7.01
C ARG A 178 -2.07 12.88 6.81
N ALA A 179 -1.65 12.23 5.72
CA ALA A 179 -1.96 10.82 5.48
C ALA A 179 -1.30 9.91 6.51
N LYS A 180 -0.04 10.20 6.90
CA LYS A 180 0.68 9.52 7.99
C LYS A 180 -0.02 9.74 9.32
N GLU A 181 -0.47 10.96 9.63
CA GLU A 181 -1.20 11.28 10.87
C GLU A 181 -2.53 10.52 10.95
N VAL A 182 -3.29 10.47 9.84
CA VAL A 182 -4.54 9.69 9.76
C VAL A 182 -4.27 8.20 9.96
N ALA A 183 -3.21 7.66 9.35
CA ALA A 183 -2.82 6.26 9.55
C ALA A 183 -2.46 5.99 11.02
N LYS A 184 -1.65 6.87 11.65
CA LYS A 184 -1.24 6.77 13.04
C LYS A 184 -2.44 6.76 13.98
N ARG A 185 -3.34 7.73 13.81
CA ARG A 185 -4.58 7.82 14.60
C ARG A 185 -5.46 6.58 14.42
N THR A 186 -5.58 6.08 13.20
CA THR A 186 -6.34 4.85 12.90
C THR A 186 -5.76 3.64 13.62
N TYR A 187 -4.44 3.49 13.60
CA TYR A 187 -3.72 2.42 14.26
C TYR A 187 -3.91 2.47 15.78
N GLU A 188 -3.63 3.63 16.40
CA GLU A 188 -3.78 3.84 17.86
C GLU A 188 -5.21 3.59 18.33
N GLN A 189 -6.21 4.10 17.60
CA GLN A 189 -7.62 3.84 17.91
C GLN A 189 -7.98 2.36 17.80
N SER A 190 -7.44 1.66 16.80
CA SER A 190 -7.69 0.23 16.62
C SER A 190 -7.08 -0.61 17.74
N VAL A 191 -5.87 -0.28 18.20
CA VAL A 191 -5.24 -0.90 19.36
C VAL A 191 -6.08 -0.66 20.63
N ALA A 192 -6.49 0.59 20.87
CA ALA A 192 -7.29 0.94 22.04
C ALA A 192 -8.65 0.21 22.08
N VAL A 193 -9.35 0.12 20.94
CA VAL A 193 -10.64 -0.60 20.83
C VAL A 193 -10.44 -2.10 21.05
N THR A 194 -9.38 -2.67 20.47
CA THR A 194 -9.06 -4.10 20.64
C THR A 194 -8.78 -4.42 22.10
N LYS A 195 -8.01 -3.57 22.78
CA LYS A 195 -7.75 -3.69 24.22
C LYS A 195 -9.03 -3.62 25.06
N GLU A 196 -9.89 -2.63 24.81
CA GLU A 196 -11.17 -2.48 25.51
C GLU A 196 -12.01 -3.76 25.41
N VAL A 197 -12.12 -4.31 24.20
CA VAL A 197 -12.95 -5.47 23.88
C VAL A 197 -12.39 -6.74 24.51
N VAL A 198 -11.11 -7.04 24.32
CA VAL A 198 -10.48 -8.24 24.89
C VAL A 198 -10.51 -8.22 26.41
N ASN A 199 -10.30 -7.06 27.04
CA ASN A 199 -10.40 -6.92 28.50
C ASN A 199 -11.85 -7.08 28.99
N SER A 200 -12.84 -6.56 28.26
CA SER A 200 -14.25 -6.76 28.58
C SER A 200 -14.63 -8.24 28.53
N ILE A 201 -14.18 -8.96 27.50
CA ILE A 201 -14.36 -10.40 27.34
C ILE A 201 -13.71 -11.17 28.50
N ARG A 202 -12.48 -10.81 28.87
CA ARG A 202 -11.73 -11.41 29.99
C ARG A 202 -12.48 -11.24 31.31
N MET A 203 -13.09 -10.08 31.55
CA MET A 203 -13.90 -9.79 32.74
C MET A 203 -15.33 -10.39 32.69
N GLY A 204 -15.67 -11.14 31.63
CA GLY A 204 -17.01 -11.71 31.44
C GLY A 204 -18.10 -10.67 31.16
N ARG A 205 -17.73 -9.45 30.77
CA ARG A 205 -18.66 -8.37 30.42
C ARG A 205 -19.08 -8.46 28.96
N SER A 206 -20.21 -7.85 28.61
CA SER A 206 -20.62 -7.71 27.21
C SER A 206 -19.64 -6.80 26.46
N ALA A 207 -19.02 -7.29 25.39
CA ALA A 207 -18.17 -6.50 24.53
C ALA A 207 -18.96 -5.93 23.33
N SER A 208 -18.66 -4.69 22.96
CA SER A 208 -19.32 -4.03 21.82
C SER A 208 -18.68 -4.44 20.48
N VAL A 209 -19.19 -5.52 19.88
CA VAL A 209 -18.78 -6.00 18.54
C VAL A 209 -18.87 -4.89 17.49
N LYS A 210 -19.85 -3.98 17.61
CA LYS A 210 -19.99 -2.81 16.73
C LYS A 210 -18.77 -1.88 16.73
N LYS A 211 -18.10 -1.69 17.88
CA LYS A 211 -16.89 -0.86 17.96
C LYS A 211 -15.75 -1.51 17.18
N VAL A 212 -15.60 -2.82 17.33
CA VAL A 212 -14.59 -3.61 16.60
C VAL A 212 -14.82 -3.55 15.09
N LYS A 213 -16.06 -3.74 14.65
CA LYS A 213 -16.40 -3.61 13.22
C LYS A 213 -16.00 -2.27 12.64
N ARG A 214 -16.26 -1.18 13.38
CA ARG A 214 -15.87 0.17 12.95
C ARG A 214 -14.36 0.30 12.87
N ALA A 215 -13.62 -0.18 13.87
CA ALA A 215 -12.15 -0.17 13.84
C ALA A 215 -11.60 -0.95 12.63
N VAL A 216 -12.11 -2.17 12.40
CA VAL A 216 -11.75 -2.99 11.22
C VAL A 216 -12.11 -2.28 9.92
N GLN A 217 -13.27 -1.62 9.87
CA GLN A 217 -13.69 -0.87 8.71
C GLN A 217 -12.72 0.27 8.39
N THR A 218 -12.30 1.03 9.41
CA THR A 218 -11.28 2.08 9.25
C THR A 218 -9.93 1.51 8.80
N ILE A 219 -9.50 0.35 9.35
CA ILE A 219 -8.28 -0.34 8.90
C ILE A 219 -8.39 -0.69 7.42
N VAL A 220 -9.47 -1.35 7.00
CA VAL A 220 -9.65 -1.77 5.61
C VAL A 220 -9.73 -0.57 4.67
N ASP A 221 -10.48 0.46 5.05
CA ASP A 221 -10.56 1.69 4.27
C ASP A 221 -9.16 2.32 4.14
N GLN A 222 -8.35 2.33 5.20
CA GLN A 222 -7.01 2.89 5.16
C GLN A 222 -6.01 2.03 4.38
N VAL A 223 -6.10 0.70 4.43
CA VAL A 223 -5.30 -0.17 3.54
C VAL A 223 -5.62 0.14 2.09
N LEU A 224 -6.89 0.37 1.75
CA LEU A 224 -7.31 0.67 0.38
C LEU A 224 -6.83 2.05 -0.10
N SER A 225 -6.81 3.08 0.77
CA SER A 225 -6.38 4.44 0.41
C SER A 225 -4.88 4.68 0.54
N ASN A 226 -4.21 4.10 1.54
CA ASN A 226 -2.78 4.28 1.79
C ASN A 226 -2.18 3.06 2.51
N GLU A 227 -1.89 2.01 1.73
CA GLU A 227 -1.29 0.76 2.22
C GLU A 227 0.08 1.00 2.87
N THR A 228 0.92 1.82 2.25
CA THR A 228 2.32 2.05 2.69
C THR A 228 2.40 2.65 4.09
N SER A 229 1.64 3.72 4.36
CA SER A 229 1.69 4.40 5.67
C SER A 229 1.20 3.49 6.79
N LEU A 230 0.13 2.72 6.58
CA LEU A 230 -0.39 1.82 7.61
C LEU A 230 0.54 0.61 7.84
N MET A 231 1.15 0.09 6.77
CA MET A 231 2.14 -0.99 6.87
C MET A 231 3.40 -0.53 7.61
N GLY A 232 3.86 0.71 7.39
CA GLY A 232 4.97 1.30 8.14
C GLY A 232 4.75 1.29 9.65
N LEU A 233 3.52 1.57 10.12
CA LEU A 233 3.18 1.56 11.54
C LEU A 233 3.30 0.18 12.19
N THR A 234 3.13 -0.91 11.44
CA THR A 234 3.34 -2.28 11.96
C THR A 234 4.80 -2.55 12.34
N THR A 235 5.74 -1.75 11.83
CA THR A 235 7.18 -1.89 12.09
C THR A 235 7.65 -1.06 13.30
N ILE A 236 6.83 -0.13 13.80
CA ILE A 236 7.15 0.73 14.94
C ILE A 236 6.98 -0.07 16.24
N ARG A 237 8.07 -0.23 16.98
CA ARG A 237 8.21 -1.19 18.09
C ARG A 237 7.88 -0.63 19.49
N ASP A 238 7.51 0.64 19.59
CA ASP A 238 7.47 1.39 20.86
C ASP A 238 6.12 1.34 21.62
N TYR A 239 5.31 0.30 21.40
CA TYR A 239 4.06 0.14 22.16
C TYR A 239 4.22 -0.96 23.21
N ASP A 240 4.17 -0.58 24.50
CA ASP A 240 4.19 -1.44 25.70
C ASP A 240 3.02 -2.46 25.78
N GLU A 241 2.17 -2.53 24.76
CA GLU A 241 0.90 -3.27 24.73
C GLU A 241 0.88 -4.41 23.71
N TYR A 242 1.89 -5.29 23.84
CA TYR A 242 2.28 -6.34 22.88
C TYR A 242 1.13 -7.17 22.26
N THR A 243 0.18 -7.66 23.07
CA THR A 243 -0.85 -8.59 22.57
C THR A 243 -1.90 -7.89 21.69
N PHE A 244 -2.20 -6.63 21.96
CA PHE A 244 -3.21 -5.87 21.22
C PHE A 244 -2.64 -5.34 19.91
N THR A 245 -1.38 -4.89 19.93
CA THR A 245 -0.66 -4.50 18.71
C THR A 245 -0.48 -5.69 17.76
N HIS A 246 -0.14 -6.87 18.28
CA HIS A 246 -0.07 -8.10 17.49
C HIS A 246 -1.38 -8.39 16.74
N SER A 247 -2.52 -8.33 17.42
CA SER A 247 -3.82 -8.61 16.79
C SER A 247 -4.14 -7.60 15.67
N VAL A 248 -3.79 -6.32 15.89
CA VAL A 248 -3.97 -5.25 14.89
C VAL A 248 -3.03 -5.44 13.70
N ASN A 249 -1.76 -5.78 13.93
CA ASN A 249 -0.80 -6.07 12.87
C ASN A 249 -1.23 -7.27 12.01
N VAL A 250 -1.65 -8.36 12.64
CA VAL A 250 -2.18 -9.54 11.93
C VAL A 250 -3.41 -9.17 11.11
N CYS A 251 -4.28 -8.30 11.62
CA CYS A 251 -5.41 -7.76 10.87
C CYS A 251 -4.95 -6.97 9.63
N ILE A 252 -4.00 -6.04 9.79
CA ILE A 252 -3.47 -5.21 8.69
C ILE A 252 -2.83 -6.09 7.61
N PHE A 253 -1.92 -6.99 7.98
CA PHE A 253 -1.27 -7.92 7.04
C PHE A 253 -2.30 -8.81 6.33
N SER A 254 -3.27 -9.34 7.06
CA SER A 254 -4.30 -10.21 6.47
C SER A 254 -5.14 -9.47 5.43
N VAL A 255 -5.56 -8.23 5.73
CA VAL A 255 -6.32 -7.39 4.80
C VAL A 255 -5.50 -7.03 3.58
N ALA A 256 -4.23 -6.66 3.76
CA ALA A 256 -3.33 -6.33 2.65
C ALA A 256 -3.08 -7.55 1.74
N ILE A 257 -2.81 -8.73 2.30
CA ILE A 257 -2.73 -9.99 1.53
C ILE A 257 -4.05 -10.25 0.80
N GLY A 258 -5.19 -10.15 1.50
CA GLY A 258 -6.51 -10.36 0.92
C GLY A 258 -6.79 -9.43 -0.27
N ARG A 259 -6.38 -8.16 -0.18
CA ARG A 259 -6.50 -7.18 -1.25
C ARG A 259 -5.71 -7.61 -2.48
N ARG A 260 -4.46 -8.05 -2.30
CA ARG A 260 -3.58 -8.54 -3.39
C ARG A 260 -4.15 -9.79 -4.07
N LEU A 261 -4.93 -10.59 -3.35
CA LEU A 261 -5.65 -11.75 -3.88
C LEU A 261 -6.97 -11.39 -4.58
N GLY A 262 -7.35 -10.10 -4.63
CA GLY A 262 -8.57 -9.63 -5.29
C GLY A 262 -9.85 -9.83 -4.48
N LEU A 263 -9.75 -9.94 -3.15
CA LEU A 263 -10.95 -9.99 -2.30
C LEU A 263 -11.72 -8.66 -2.38
N SER A 264 -13.05 -8.77 -2.47
CA SER A 264 -13.94 -7.60 -2.43
C SER A 264 -13.87 -6.89 -1.08
N LYS A 265 -14.24 -5.60 -1.05
CA LYS A 265 -14.27 -4.79 0.18
C LYS A 265 -15.02 -5.47 1.33
N LEU A 266 -16.15 -6.11 1.04
CA LEU A 266 -16.93 -6.84 2.04
C LEU A 266 -16.17 -8.06 2.59
N GLN A 267 -15.50 -8.82 1.72
CA GLN A 267 -14.66 -9.94 2.14
C GLN A 267 -13.44 -9.49 2.94
N LEU A 268 -12.87 -8.33 2.62
CA LEU A 268 -11.79 -7.72 3.40
C LEU A 268 -12.25 -7.34 4.81
N TYR A 269 -13.46 -6.78 4.96
CA TYR A 269 -14.02 -6.51 6.28
C TYR A 269 -14.21 -7.80 7.09
N ASP A 270 -14.75 -8.86 6.48
CA ASP A 270 -14.90 -10.16 7.15
C ASP A 270 -13.53 -10.77 7.53
N LEU A 271 -12.53 -10.64 6.65
CA LEU A 271 -11.18 -11.13 6.89
C LEU A 271 -10.50 -10.36 8.01
N GLY A 272 -10.56 -9.03 8.00
CA GLY A 272 -10.00 -8.19 9.05
C GLY A 272 -10.62 -8.47 10.40
N LEU A 273 -11.95 -8.66 10.46
CA LEU A 273 -12.63 -9.01 11.72
C LEU A 273 -12.25 -10.41 12.22
N ALA A 274 -12.12 -11.37 11.32
CA ALA A 274 -11.66 -12.71 11.67
C ALA A 274 -10.19 -12.72 12.14
N ALA A 275 -9.33 -11.96 11.48
CA ALA A 275 -7.92 -11.80 11.81
C ALA A 275 -7.74 -11.11 13.17
N LEU A 276 -8.47 -10.03 13.45
CA LEU A 276 -8.36 -9.34 14.74
C LEU A 276 -8.77 -10.22 15.93
N PHE A 277 -9.69 -11.16 15.72
CA PHE A 277 -10.18 -12.07 16.76
C PHE A 277 -9.48 -13.44 16.81
N HIS A 278 -8.49 -13.71 15.96
CA HIS A 278 -7.88 -15.04 15.86
C HIS A 278 -7.42 -15.58 17.23
N ASP A 279 -6.85 -14.69 18.05
CA ASP A 279 -6.25 -14.98 19.34
C ASP A 279 -7.17 -14.71 20.54
N VAL A 280 -8.45 -14.39 20.33
CA VAL A 280 -9.37 -13.97 21.41
C VAL A 280 -9.49 -15.02 22.54
N GLY A 281 -9.24 -16.29 22.24
CA GLY A 281 -9.21 -17.37 23.21
C GLY A 281 -8.11 -17.25 24.27
N LYS A 282 -7.03 -16.50 24.00
CA LYS A 282 -5.99 -16.20 25.01
C LYS A 282 -6.53 -15.41 26.21
N SER A 283 -7.68 -14.74 26.06
CA SER A 283 -8.39 -14.12 27.18
C SER A 283 -8.84 -15.12 28.26
N ARG A 284 -8.92 -16.41 27.92
CA ARG A 284 -9.33 -17.51 28.81
C ARG A 284 -8.15 -18.35 29.33
N VAL A 285 -6.92 -18.04 28.90
CA VAL A 285 -5.70 -18.69 29.38
C VAL A 285 -5.26 -18.02 30.70
N PRO A 286 -4.85 -18.77 31.73
CA PRO A 286 -4.34 -18.22 32.98
C PRO A 286 -3.18 -17.25 32.76
N LEU A 287 -3.13 -16.17 33.54
CA LEU A 287 -2.13 -15.11 33.36
C LEU A 287 -0.71 -15.61 33.65
N GLU A 288 -0.54 -16.57 34.57
CA GLU A 288 0.78 -17.14 34.88
C GLU A 288 1.37 -17.89 33.68
N VAL A 289 0.51 -18.53 32.87
CA VAL A 289 0.90 -19.23 31.64
C VAL A 289 1.05 -18.24 30.49
N LEU A 290 0.11 -17.31 30.34
CA LEU A 290 0.10 -16.34 29.24
C LEU A 290 1.30 -15.39 29.26
N ASN A 291 1.70 -14.95 30.46
CA ASN A 291 2.76 -13.95 30.66
C ASN A 291 4.09 -14.57 31.11
N LYS A 292 4.27 -15.88 30.98
CA LYS A 292 5.52 -16.53 31.35
C LYS A 292 6.67 -16.05 30.45
N THR A 293 7.77 -15.64 31.06
CA THR A 293 8.95 -15.10 30.34
C THR A 293 9.94 -16.17 29.89
N GLY A 294 9.85 -17.39 30.45
CA GLY A 294 10.64 -18.55 30.05
C GLY A 294 9.84 -19.55 29.22
N SER A 295 10.49 -20.66 28.86
CA SER A 295 9.82 -21.78 28.17
C SER A 295 8.64 -22.32 28.98
N LEU A 296 7.55 -22.63 28.28
CA LEU A 296 6.39 -23.31 28.86
C LEU A 296 6.72 -24.80 29.12
N SER A 297 6.24 -25.36 30.23
CA SER A 297 6.24 -26.81 30.47
C SER A 297 5.28 -27.51 29.50
N GLU A 298 5.31 -28.85 29.43
CA GLU A 298 4.35 -29.58 28.60
C GLU A 298 2.90 -29.33 29.01
N GLU A 299 2.62 -29.24 30.31
CA GLU A 299 1.28 -28.95 30.85
C GLU A 299 0.84 -27.53 30.50
N GLU A 300 1.72 -26.54 30.73
CA GLU A 300 1.45 -25.14 30.39
C GLU A 300 1.25 -24.97 28.88
N TRP A 301 2.02 -25.69 28.07
CA TRP A 301 1.86 -25.72 26.63
C TRP A 301 0.53 -26.31 26.20
N ARG A 302 0.07 -27.41 26.82
CA ARG A 302 -1.28 -27.97 26.57
C ARG A 302 -2.39 -26.98 26.89
N VAL A 303 -2.25 -26.21 27.97
CA VAL A 303 -3.18 -25.14 28.33
C VAL A 303 -3.16 -24.03 27.27
N MET A 304 -1.98 -23.60 26.83
CA MET A 304 -1.83 -22.60 25.77
C MET A 304 -2.46 -23.09 24.45
N GLN A 305 -2.24 -24.35 24.06
CA GLN A 305 -2.79 -24.95 22.84
C GLN A 305 -4.32 -25.07 22.84
N ALA A 306 -4.99 -24.87 23.98
CA ALA A 306 -6.44 -24.83 24.05
C ALA A 306 -7.04 -23.51 23.54
N HIS A 307 -6.25 -22.43 23.40
CA HIS A 307 -6.78 -21.12 23.05
C HIS A 307 -7.56 -21.07 21.72
N PRO A 308 -7.27 -21.84 20.66
CA PRO A 308 -8.11 -21.83 19.46
C PRO A 308 -9.55 -22.29 19.76
N TRP A 309 -9.69 -23.33 20.61
CA TRP A 309 -11.00 -23.82 21.05
C TRP A 309 -11.69 -22.86 22.01
N LEU A 310 -10.94 -22.26 22.94
CA LEU A 310 -11.47 -21.22 23.82
C LEU A 310 -11.92 -19.98 23.03
N GLY A 311 -11.27 -19.68 21.91
CA GLY A 311 -11.64 -18.62 20.97
C GLY A 311 -12.99 -18.91 20.33
N VAL A 312 -13.21 -20.13 19.83
CA VAL A 312 -14.52 -20.60 19.33
C VAL A 312 -15.61 -20.39 20.39
N LEU A 313 -15.41 -20.89 21.61
CA LEU A 313 -16.39 -20.76 22.69
C LEU A 313 -16.67 -19.30 23.04
N THR A 314 -15.63 -18.49 23.07
CA THR A 314 -15.73 -17.05 23.37
C THR A 314 -16.54 -16.33 22.31
N LEU A 315 -16.22 -16.53 21.02
CA LEU A 315 -16.93 -15.90 19.91
C LEU A 315 -18.38 -16.38 19.80
N PHE A 316 -18.64 -17.66 20.09
CA PHE A 316 -19.99 -18.19 20.16
C PHE A 316 -20.78 -17.57 21.32
N GLY A 317 -20.14 -17.33 22.47
CA GLY A 317 -20.79 -16.72 23.63
C GLY A 317 -21.05 -15.21 23.52
N LEU A 318 -20.50 -14.51 22.51
CA LEU A 318 -20.73 -13.08 22.33
C LEU A 318 -22.19 -12.84 21.91
N ARG A 319 -22.94 -12.12 22.76
CA ARG A 319 -24.34 -11.75 22.49
C ARG A 319 -24.40 -10.85 21.25
N GLY A 320 -25.27 -11.21 20.31
CA GLY A 320 -25.38 -10.55 19.00
C GLY A 320 -24.89 -11.43 17.85
N TYR A 321 -25.36 -12.69 17.77
CA TYR A 321 -24.95 -13.68 16.76
C TYR A 321 -25.05 -13.20 15.30
N GLY A 322 -25.90 -12.21 14.98
CA GLY A 322 -25.93 -11.57 13.66
C GLY A 322 -24.75 -10.63 13.39
N GLU A 323 -23.94 -10.32 14.41
CA GLU A 323 -22.86 -9.34 14.35
C GLU A 323 -21.48 -9.97 14.17
N ILE A 324 -21.21 -11.23 14.53
CA ILE A 324 -19.89 -11.85 14.28
C ILE A 324 -19.99 -12.82 13.10
N PRO A 325 -19.26 -12.57 11.99
CA PRO A 325 -19.24 -13.50 10.87
C PRO A 325 -18.74 -14.86 11.34
N TYR A 326 -19.42 -15.94 10.94
CA TYR A 326 -19.01 -17.33 11.20
C TYR A 326 -17.54 -17.60 10.83
N ARG A 327 -16.99 -16.82 9.89
CA ARG A 327 -15.60 -16.84 9.46
C ARG A 327 -14.63 -16.55 10.61
N GLY A 328 -14.96 -15.67 11.54
CA GLY A 328 -14.13 -15.39 12.73
C GLY A 328 -14.01 -16.61 13.64
N ILE A 329 -15.10 -17.36 13.83
CA ILE A 329 -15.09 -18.62 14.59
C ILE A 329 -14.19 -19.67 13.92
N ILE A 330 -14.30 -19.79 12.58
CA ILE A 330 -13.47 -20.72 11.81
C ILE A 330 -11.99 -20.36 11.94
N VAL A 331 -11.63 -19.09 11.76
CA VAL A 331 -10.24 -18.62 11.85
C VAL A 331 -9.67 -18.81 13.25
N ALA A 332 -10.44 -18.45 14.30
CA ALA A 332 -10.01 -18.68 15.68
C ALA A 332 -9.68 -20.16 15.95
N PHE A 333 -10.42 -21.09 15.34
CA PHE A 333 -10.13 -22.52 15.45
C PHE A 333 -8.93 -22.98 14.60
N GLU A 334 -8.77 -22.45 13.40
CA GLU A 334 -7.89 -23.01 12.37
C GLU A 334 -6.51 -22.35 12.25
N HIS A 335 -6.29 -21.15 12.80
CA HIS A 335 -5.09 -20.34 12.49
C HIS A 335 -3.74 -20.97 12.87
N HIS A 336 -3.72 -21.94 13.80
CA HIS A 336 -2.51 -22.74 14.13
C HIS A 336 -2.47 -24.13 13.48
N MET A 337 -3.45 -24.46 12.64
CA MET A 337 -3.39 -25.64 11.79
C MET A 337 -2.45 -25.39 10.62
N LYS A 338 -1.69 -26.42 10.28
CA LYS A 338 -0.85 -26.46 9.09
C LYS A 338 -1.65 -26.99 7.91
N THR A 339 -1.20 -26.70 6.69
CA THR A 339 -1.84 -27.19 5.45
C THR A 339 -1.89 -28.72 5.35
N ASP A 340 -0.94 -29.41 6.01
CA ASP A 340 -0.88 -30.87 6.19
C ASP A 340 -1.61 -31.38 7.45
N LEU A 341 -2.29 -30.49 8.18
CA LEU A 341 -3.02 -30.75 9.43
C LEU A 341 -2.13 -31.26 10.60
N THR A 342 -0.80 -31.13 10.50
CA THR A 342 0.12 -31.50 11.59
C THR A 342 0.18 -30.46 12.72
N GLY A 343 -0.43 -29.28 12.53
CA GLY A 343 -0.63 -28.25 13.57
C GLY A 343 -1.69 -28.61 14.63
N TYR A 344 -2.23 -27.60 15.31
CA TYR A 344 -3.25 -27.76 16.36
C TYR A 344 -4.41 -26.75 16.19
N PRO A 345 -5.61 -27.05 16.71
CA PRO A 345 -6.04 -28.28 17.37
C PRO A 345 -6.15 -29.47 16.40
N LYS A 346 -6.14 -30.71 16.92
CA LYS A 346 -6.33 -31.92 16.09
C LYS A 346 -7.81 -32.13 15.77
N THR A 347 -8.11 -32.56 14.54
CA THR A 347 -9.46 -32.90 14.10
C THR A 347 -9.58 -34.38 13.78
N ILE A 348 -10.70 -34.99 14.14
CA ILE A 348 -10.97 -36.43 13.91
C ILE A 348 -11.34 -36.68 12.43
N ARG A 349 -11.91 -35.68 11.75
CA ARG A 349 -12.35 -35.78 10.34
C ARG A 349 -11.38 -35.04 9.41
N PRO A 350 -11.23 -35.51 8.16
CA PRO A 350 -10.54 -34.74 7.11
C PRO A 350 -11.13 -33.34 6.98
N ARG A 351 -10.27 -32.33 6.85
CA ARG A 351 -10.68 -30.93 6.80
C ARG A 351 -9.85 -30.18 5.76
N LYS A 352 -10.49 -29.26 5.06
CA LYS A 352 -9.83 -28.26 4.23
C LYS A 352 -9.86 -26.93 4.97
N LEU A 353 -8.69 -26.34 5.20
CA LEU A 353 -8.59 -25.03 5.85
C LEU A 353 -9.26 -23.95 5.00
N SER A 354 -9.95 -23.03 5.67
CA SER A 354 -10.47 -21.83 5.04
C SER A 354 -9.33 -20.98 4.49
N VAL A 355 -9.57 -20.32 3.35
CA VAL A 355 -8.60 -19.36 2.79
C VAL A 355 -8.30 -18.23 3.77
N PHE A 356 -9.28 -17.80 4.57
CA PHE A 356 -9.06 -16.79 5.61
C PHE A 356 -8.11 -17.30 6.69
N SER A 357 -8.28 -18.54 7.14
CA SER A 357 -7.39 -19.14 8.16
C SER A 357 -5.97 -19.28 7.64
N LYS A 358 -5.80 -19.65 6.37
CA LYS A 358 -4.48 -19.72 5.75
C LYS A 358 -3.82 -18.34 5.62
N ILE A 359 -4.58 -17.29 5.25
CA ILE A 359 -4.06 -15.92 5.20
C ILE A 359 -3.62 -15.47 6.60
N VAL A 360 -4.48 -15.68 7.59
CA VAL A 360 -4.21 -15.29 8.98
C VAL A 360 -3.02 -16.07 9.54
N ALA A 361 -2.86 -17.36 9.22
CA ALA A 361 -1.71 -18.15 9.65
C ALA A 361 -0.37 -17.62 9.10
N VAL A 362 -0.36 -17.12 7.85
CA VAL A 362 0.83 -16.45 7.27
C VAL A 362 1.11 -15.13 7.98
N ALA A 363 0.09 -14.29 8.18
CA ALA A 363 0.22 -13.00 8.85
C ALA A 363 0.66 -13.14 10.32
N ASP A 364 0.02 -14.03 11.08
CA ASP A 364 0.38 -14.37 12.47
C ASP A 364 1.81 -14.91 12.54
N GLY A 365 2.16 -15.89 11.71
CA GLY A 365 3.50 -16.48 11.71
C GLY A 365 4.62 -15.48 11.41
N PHE A 366 4.36 -14.47 10.58
CA PHE A 366 5.30 -13.38 10.32
C PHE A 366 5.42 -12.45 11.52
N ASP A 367 4.31 -11.83 11.95
CA ASP A 367 4.31 -10.84 13.03
C ASP A 367 4.80 -11.43 14.37
N ALA A 368 4.46 -12.69 14.62
CA ALA A 368 4.93 -13.43 15.78
C ALA A 368 6.45 -13.57 15.85
N ALA A 369 7.09 -13.78 14.71
CA ALA A 369 8.53 -14.00 14.65
C ALA A 369 9.33 -12.68 14.63
N THR A 370 8.74 -11.60 14.13
CA THR A 370 9.37 -10.29 13.96
C THR A 370 9.16 -9.32 15.13
N THR A 371 8.26 -9.65 16.07
CA THR A 371 7.94 -8.79 17.22
C THR A 371 8.41 -9.40 18.55
N ARG A 372 8.87 -8.57 19.50
CA ARG A 372 9.27 -9.02 20.85
C ARG A 372 8.06 -9.56 21.60
N ARG A 373 8.08 -10.84 22.01
CA ARG A 373 7.05 -11.44 22.88
C ARG A 373 7.60 -11.66 24.29
N THR A 374 6.72 -11.83 25.27
CA THR A 374 7.09 -12.21 26.64
C THR A 374 7.99 -13.44 26.68
N TYR A 375 7.75 -14.41 25.78
CA TYR A 375 8.52 -15.65 25.63
C TYR A 375 9.48 -15.67 24.42
N GLN A 376 9.57 -14.57 23.66
CA GLN A 376 10.51 -14.38 22.55
C GLN A 376 11.21 -13.03 22.71
N THR A 377 12.30 -13.05 23.48
CA THR A 377 13.04 -11.86 23.90
C THR A 377 13.85 -11.22 22.78
N THR A 378 14.24 -12.01 21.77
CA THR A 378 14.99 -11.55 20.59
C THR A 378 14.14 -11.75 19.33
N PRO A 379 13.64 -10.67 18.70
CA PRO A 379 12.97 -10.75 17.42
C PRO A 379 13.92 -11.24 16.33
N ILE A 380 13.39 -12.04 15.42
CA ILE A 380 14.12 -12.44 14.21
C ILE A 380 14.00 -11.30 13.21
N GLN A 381 15.05 -11.05 12.43
CA GLN A 381 15.01 -10.01 11.40
C GLN A 381 13.94 -10.34 10.35
N PRO A 382 13.13 -9.36 9.89
CA PRO A 382 12.02 -9.63 8.97
C PRO A 382 12.40 -10.38 7.68
N ASP A 383 13.55 -10.08 7.08
CA ASP A 383 14.07 -10.77 5.90
C ASP A 383 14.34 -12.26 6.17
N GLN A 384 14.86 -12.58 7.36
CA GLN A 384 15.14 -13.95 7.79
C GLN A 384 13.84 -14.71 8.02
N VAL A 385 12.82 -14.07 8.61
CA VAL A 385 11.49 -14.65 8.78
C VAL A 385 10.86 -14.98 7.44
N LEU A 386 10.87 -14.04 6.48
CA LEU A 386 10.34 -14.28 5.13
C LEU A 386 11.08 -15.42 4.42
N ARG A 387 12.42 -15.45 4.50
CA ARG A 387 13.24 -16.53 3.96
C ARG A 387 12.89 -17.88 4.59
N GLU A 388 12.71 -17.92 5.90
CA GLU A 388 12.35 -19.15 6.60
C GLU A 388 10.94 -19.61 6.21
N MET A 389 9.96 -18.70 6.16
CA MET A 389 8.59 -19.01 5.72
C MET A 389 8.57 -19.56 4.29
N TRP A 390 9.46 -19.08 3.42
CA TRP A 390 9.58 -19.55 2.03
C TRP A 390 10.27 -20.90 1.91
N THR A 391 11.36 -21.12 2.63
CA THR A 391 12.24 -22.28 2.44
C THR A 391 11.97 -23.45 3.39
N ASN A 392 11.24 -23.25 4.48
CA ASN A 392 10.98 -24.27 5.49
C ASN A 392 9.56 -24.88 5.34
N PRO A 393 9.40 -26.01 4.62
CA PRO A 393 8.09 -26.63 4.45
C PRO A 393 7.49 -27.13 5.77
N ARG A 394 8.31 -27.34 6.82
CA ARG A 394 7.82 -27.78 8.14
C ARG A 394 6.95 -26.74 8.82
N ARG A 395 7.00 -25.47 8.39
CA ARG A 395 6.05 -24.45 8.86
C ARG A 395 4.62 -24.73 8.40
N GLY A 396 4.44 -25.48 7.32
CA GLY A 396 3.11 -25.91 6.85
C GLY A 396 2.21 -24.75 6.43
N LEU A 397 2.80 -23.65 5.95
CA LEU A 397 2.11 -22.49 5.41
C LEU A 397 1.77 -22.72 3.92
N ASP A 398 0.77 -22.01 3.41
CA ASP A 398 0.42 -22.06 1.99
C ASP A 398 1.43 -21.25 1.16
N PRO A 399 2.20 -21.87 0.24
CA PRO A 399 3.29 -21.19 -0.48
C PRO A 399 2.81 -19.99 -1.33
N VAL A 400 1.58 -20.03 -1.83
CA VAL A 400 1.01 -18.93 -2.62
C VAL A 400 0.80 -17.70 -1.73
N LEU A 401 0.35 -17.91 -0.50
CA LEU A 401 0.13 -16.84 0.46
C LEU A 401 1.44 -16.30 1.05
N VAL A 402 2.43 -17.17 1.26
CA VAL A 402 3.79 -16.72 1.62
C VAL A 402 4.37 -15.85 0.51
N LYS A 403 4.21 -16.25 -0.77
CA LYS A 403 4.62 -15.42 -1.90
C LYS A 403 3.89 -14.07 -1.92
N ALA A 404 2.58 -14.06 -1.67
CA ALA A 404 1.81 -12.82 -1.57
C ALA A 404 2.33 -11.89 -0.45
N MET A 405 2.70 -12.45 0.70
CA MET A 405 3.32 -11.71 1.80
C MET A 405 4.69 -11.13 1.41
N ILE A 406 5.54 -11.90 0.72
CA ILE A 406 6.84 -11.43 0.23
C ILE A 406 6.67 -10.31 -0.81
N ASN A 407 5.71 -10.45 -1.73
CA ASN A 407 5.41 -9.41 -2.71
C ASN A 407 4.86 -8.14 -2.07
N LEU A 408 4.14 -8.26 -0.94
CA LEU A 408 3.60 -7.14 -0.18
C LEU A 408 4.71 -6.38 0.57
N LEU A 409 5.62 -7.09 1.22
CA LEU A 409 6.65 -6.50 2.08
C LEU A 409 7.97 -6.20 1.36
N GLY A 410 8.21 -6.81 0.20
CA GLY A 410 9.53 -6.89 -0.39
C GLY A 410 10.39 -7.98 0.25
N VAL A 411 11.55 -8.27 -0.36
CA VAL A 411 12.55 -9.19 0.22
C VAL A 411 13.16 -8.61 1.49
N TYR A 412 13.30 -7.28 1.52
CA TYR A 412 13.77 -6.52 2.65
C TYR A 412 12.65 -5.56 3.07
N PRO A 413 11.91 -5.87 4.15
CA PRO A 413 10.82 -5.01 4.62
C PRO A 413 11.30 -3.64 5.09
N VAL A 414 10.38 -2.68 5.14
CA VAL A 414 10.62 -1.34 5.67
C VAL A 414 11.22 -1.42 7.08
N GLY A 415 12.25 -0.61 7.33
CA GLY A 415 12.99 -0.58 8.59
C GLY A 415 14.12 -1.60 8.70
N THR A 416 14.29 -2.51 7.72
CA THR A 416 15.44 -3.41 7.67
C THR A 416 16.73 -2.59 7.48
N CYS A 417 17.73 -2.83 8.33
CA CYS A 417 19.04 -2.21 8.22
C CYS A 417 19.95 -3.06 7.33
N VAL A 418 20.52 -2.44 6.29
CA VAL A 418 21.30 -3.10 5.25
C VAL A 418 22.67 -2.45 5.09
N ILE A 419 23.67 -3.28 4.79
CA ILE A 419 25.00 -2.86 4.35
C ILE A 419 25.04 -3.03 2.83
N LEU A 420 25.53 -2.01 2.14
CA LEU A 420 25.68 -1.99 0.70
C LEU A 420 27.10 -2.40 0.28
N ASP A 421 27.28 -2.76 -0.99
CA ASP A 421 28.57 -3.02 -1.64
C ASP A 421 29.51 -1.80 -1.66
N THR A 422 28.94 -0.59 -1.57
CA THR A 422 29.66 0.67 -1.32
C THR A 422 30.15 0.84 0.12
N TYR A 423 29.89 -0.14 1.01
CA TYR A 423 30.11 -0.07 2.46
C TYR A 423 29.27 0.96 3.22
N GLU A 424 28.34 1.64 2.54
CA GLU A 424 27.34 2.48 3.17
C GLU A 424 26.33 1.62 3.97
N ILE A 425 25.74 2.21 5.01
CA ILE A 425 24.64 1.60 5.77
C ILE A 425 23.35 2.34 5.41
N GLY A 426 22.34 1.57 5.01
CA GLY A 426 21.01 2.05 4.68
C GLY A 426 19.93 1.46 5.57
N ILE A 427 18.85 2.20 5.77
CA ILE A 427 17.59 1.70 6.31
C ILE A 427 16.61 1.62 5.14
N VAL A 428 15.98 0.46 4.94
CA VAL A 428 14.98 0.28 3.87
C VAL A 428 13.81 1.21 4.11
N HIS A 429 13.59 2.17 3.22
CA HIS A 429 12.57 3.19 3.34
C HIS A 429 11.23 2.74 2.74
N ALA A 430 11.28 2.11 1.57
CA ALA A 430 10.10 1.59 0.88
C ALA A 430 10.44 0.32 0.09
N ALA A 431 9.50 -0.63 0.05
CA ALA A 431 9.60 -1.78 -0.82
C ALA A 431 9.50 -1.35 -2.29
N ASN A 432 10.11 -2.10 -3.19
CA ASN A 432 10.01 -1.81 -4.62
C ASN A 432 8.60 -2.19 -5.13
N PRO A 433 7.88 -1.28 -5.81
CA PRO A 433 6.56 -1.58 -6.37
C PRO A 433 6.63 -2.56 -7.55
N ASP A 434 7.77 -2.63 -8.25
CA ASP A 434 8.01 -3.60 -9.32
C ASP A 434 8.41 -4.97 -8.74
N LEU A 435 7.58 -5.97 -9.05
CA LEU A 435 7.80 -7.35 -8.63
C LEU A 435 9.08 -7.97 -9.22
N ALA A 436 9.60 -7.43 -10.34
CA ALA A 436 10.88 -7.85 -10.90
C ALA A 436 12.09 -7.39 -10.05
N HIS A 437 11.90 -6.35 -9.23
CA HIS A 437 12.95 -5.69 -8.47
C HIS A 437 12.72 -5.75 -6.95
N LEU A 438 12.02 -6.78 -6.44
CA LEU A 438 11.71 -6.95 -5.01
C LEU A 438 12.92 -6.97 -4.07
N ALA A 439 14.12 -7.29 -4.58
CA ALA A 439 15.38 -7.27 -3.84
C ALA A 439 16.10 -5.91 -3.88
N ARG A 440 15.53 -4.92 -4.55
CA ARG A 440 16.09 -3.58 -4.75
C ARG A 440 15.11 -2.51 -4.24
N PRO A 441 14.90 -2.44 -2.92
CA PRO A 441 14.05 -1.41 -2.32
C PRO A 441 14.69 -0.01 -2.41
N ALA A 442 13.91 1.03 -2.14
CA ALA A 442 14.46 2.34 -1.84
C ALA A 442 15.03 2.34 -0.41
N VAL A 443 16.26 2.83 -0.24
CA VAL A 443 16.97 2.85 1.03
C VAL A 443 17.36 4.27 1.39
N ARG A 444 17.20 4.63 2.67
CA ARG A 444 17.76 5.86 3.22
C ARG A 444 19.16 5.57 3.73
N ILE A 445 20.17 6.19 3.13
CA ILE A 445 21.55 6.05 3.55
C ILE A 445 21.75 6.86 4.83
N VAL A 446 22.11 6.16 5.90
CA VAL A 446 22.24 6.70 7.26
C VAL A 446 23.68 6.68 7.76
N CYS A 447 24.58 5.98 7.07
CA CYS A 447 26.01 5.97 7.36
C CYS A 447 26.80 5.91 6.05
N THR A 448 27.81 6.75 5.91
CA THR A 448 28.73 6.72 4.76
C THR A 448 29.73 5.55 4.88
N ALA A 449 30.47 5.27 3.81
CA ALA A 449 31.51 4.24 3.80
C ALA A 449 32.62 4.49 4.85
N GLU A 450 32.87 5.75 5.21
CA GLU A 450 33.84 6.17 6.22
C GLU A 450 33.30 6.05 7.65
N GLY A 451 32.04 5.65 7.82
CA GLY A 451 31.40 5.49 9.14
C GLY A 451 30.76 6.77 9.69
N SER A 452 30.60 7.81 8.88
CA SER A 452 29.93 9.05 9.30
C SER A 452 28.41 8.87 9.29
N VAL A 453 27.77 9.03 10.45
CA VAL A 453 26.30 8.96 10.57
C VAL A 453 25.68 10.21 9.97
N LEU A 454 24.71 10.03 9.08
CA LEU A 454 23.97 11.09 8.40
C LEU A 454 22.59 11.25 9.06
N ARG A 455 22.22 12.47 9.44
CA ARG A 455 20.86 12.83 9.90
C ARG A 455 20.38 14.06 9.12
N PRO A 456 19.28 13.99 8.34
CA PRO A 456 18.31 12.88 8.22
C PRO A 456 18.71 11.76 7.23
N GLY A 457 19.94 11.74 6.71
CA GLY A 457 20.35 10.81 5.65
C GLY A 457 19.76 11.19 4.28
N HIS A 458 20.15 10.48 3.22
CA HIS A 458 19.64 10.71 1.86
C HIS A 458 18.96 9.46 1.31
N LEU A 459 17.91 9.64 0.51
CA LEU A 459 17.22 8.53 -0.15
C LEU A 459 18.01 8.08 -1.38
N ALA A 460 18.11 6.77 -1.58
CA ALA A 460 18.74 6.15 -2.73
C ALA A 460 17.85 5.01 -3.25
N ASP A 461 17.59 5.00 -4.56
CA ASP A 461 16.92 3.90 -5.22
C ASP A 461 17.95 2.84 -5.65
N LEU A 462 17.80 1.61 -5.16
CA LEU A 462 18.71 0.51 -5.48
C LEU A 462 18.50 -0.08 -6.88
N THR A 463 17.54 0.42 -7.65
CA THR A 463 17.39 0.11 -9.08
C THR A 463 18.31 0.95 -9.97
N GLU A 464 18.91 2.02 -9.45
CA GLU A 464 19.83 2.85 -10.23
C GLU A 464 21.06 2.07 -10.71
N THR A 465 21.39 2.24 -11.99
CA THR A 465 22.57 1.62 -12.63
C THR A 465 23.69 2.64 -12.83
N ALA A 466 24.94 2.15 -12.86
CA ALA A 466 26.15 2.96 -13.01
C ALA A 466 26.56 3.19 -14.48
N GLY A 467 25.72 2.79 -15.44
CA GLY A 467 25.95 2.93 -16.89
C GLY A 467 26.85 1.85 -17.51
N ASP A 468 27.48 1.00 -16.70
CA ASP A 468 28.29 -0.16 -17.10
C ASP A 468 27.51 -1.49 -17.07
N GLY A 469 26.19 -1.42 -16.89
CA GLY A 469 25.31 -2.57 -16.67
C GLY A 469 25.27 -3.08 -15.23
N ASN A 470 26.08 -2.53 -14.33
CA ASN A 470 25.99 -2.81 -12.90
C ASN A 470 25.10 -1.80 -12.18
N TYR A 471 24.58 -2.22 -11.05
CA TYR A 471 23.82 -1.34 -10.16
C TYR A 471 24.77 -0.46 -9.37
N LYS A 472 24.41 0.80 -9.12
CA LYS A 472 25.23 1.71 -8.31
C LYS A 472 25.43 1.19 -6.89
N ARG A 473 24.42 0.49 -6.37
CA ARG A 473 24.37 -0.05 -5.01
C ARG A 473 23.67 -1.40 -4.99
N THR A 474 24.20 -2.32 -4.20
CA THR A 474 23.62 -3.64 -3.97
C THR A 474 23.68 -4.01 -2.50
N ILE A 475 22.57 -4.54 -1.96
CA ILE A 475 22.53 -5.05 -0.59
C ILE A 475 23.41 -6.29 -0.51
N ILE A 476 24.50 -6.21 0.26
CA ILE A 476 25.38 -7.36 0.53
C ILE A 476 24.96 -8.11 1.79
N LYS A 477 24.38 -7.41 2.77
CA LYS A 477 24.05 -8.01 4.07
C LYS A 477 22.99 -7.21 4.85
N VAL A 478 22.13 -7.92 5.58
CA VAL A 478 21.26 -7.35 6.62
C VAL A 478 22.01 -7.35 7.96
N THR A 479 21.89 -6.25 8.71
CA THR A 479 22.61 -6.07 9.98
C THR A 479 21.70 -5.55 11.09
N ASP A 480 22.15 -5.67 12.34
CA ASP A 480 21.46 -5.12 13.50
C ASP A 480 21.83 -3.64 13.65
N PRO A 481 20.88 -2.71 13.52
CA PRO A 481 21.17 -1.27 13.59
C PRO A 481 21.75 -0.85 14.96
N ALA A 482 21.43 -1.58 16.04
CA ALA A 482 21.96 -1.29 17.38
C ALA A 482 23.49 -1.41 17.45
N ARG A 483 24.11 -2.22 16.59
CA ARG A 483 25.58 -2.37 16.51
C ARG A 483 26.30 -1.10 16.05
N TYR A 484 25.58 -0.20 15.39
CA TYR A 484 26.09 1.04 14.81
C TYR A 484 25.52 2.28 15.51
N GLY A 485 24.80 2.11 16.63
CA GLY A 485 24.12 3.21 17.32
C GLY A 485 23.00 3.85 16.49
N ILE A 486 22.45 3.11 15.52
CA ILE A 486 21.38 3.58 14.63
C ILE A 486 20.05 3.13 15.25
N ASN A 487 19.11 4.05 15.40
CA ASN A 487 17.72 3.72 15.67
C ASN A 487 16.91 3.91 14.38
N PRO A 488 16.36 2.85 13.75
CA PRO A 488 15.61 2.99 12.51
C PRO A 488 14.45 3.98 12.59
N SER A 489 13.78 4.11 13.74
CA SER A 489 12.63 5.02 13.90
C SER A 489 12.99 6.48 13.71
N ASP A 490 14.23 6.88 13.99
CA ASP A 490 14.73 8.26 13.80
C ASP A 490 14.70 8.70 12.31
N TYR A 491 14.47 7.76 11.39
CA TYR A 491 14.57 7.96 9.94
C TYR A 491 13.23 7.79 9.19
N PHE A 492 12.13 7.60 9.93
CA PHE A 492 10.77 7.47 9.39
C PHE A 492 9.79 8.53 9.92
N VAL A 493 10.21 9.36 10.87
CA VAL A 493 9.41 10.41 11.51
C VAL A 493 9.87 11.77 11.04
#